data_AF-A0A528CAE0-F1
#
_entry.id   AF-A0A528CAE0-F1
#
_cell.length_a   1.000
_cell.length_b   1.000
_cell.length_c   1.000
_cell.angle_alpha   90.00
_cell.angle_beta   90.00
_cell.angle_gamma   90.00
#
_symmetry.space_group_name_H-M   'P 1'
#
loop_
_entity.id
_entity.type
_entity.pdbx_description
1 polymer ?
#
loop_
_entity_poly.entity_id
_entity_poly.type
_entity_poly.pdbx_seq_one_letter_code
_entity_poly.pdbx_strand_id
1 'polypeptide(L)' 'VQKDVEKKMLDMLTGAMEALSLGDPWRISTDVGPVIDDEAQKSIRDYCTDMGLQGRLVAKLEAPKNGRFV' A
#
# COMPACT_ATOMS: atom_id res chain seq x y z
N VAL A 1 -15.13 9.74 5.69
CA VAL A 1 -14.97 10.04 7.14
C VAL A 1 -15.63 11.38 7.43
N GLN A 2 -16.04 11.66 8.67
CA GLN A 2 -16.61 12.96 9.01
C GLN A 2 -15.52 14.04 8.93
N LYS A 3 -15.86 15.23 8.43
CA LYS A 3 -14.89 16.29 8.12
C LYS A 3 -14.12 16.81 9.34
N ASP A 4 -14.72 16.70 10.52
CA ASP A 4 -14.16 17.14 11.80
C ASP A 4 -13.04 16.22 12.32
N VAL A 5 -13.02 14.94 11.91
CA VAL A 5 -12.00 13.96 12.34
C VAL A 5 -11.17 13.40 11.19
N GLU A 6 -11.46 13.77 9.95
CA GLU A 6 -10.82 13.27 8.73
C GLU A 6 -9.29 13.32 8.80
N LYS A 7 -8.74 14.51 9.09
CA LYS A 7 -7.29 14.71 9.14
C LYS A 7 -6.63 13.79 10.16
N LYS A 8 -7.14 13.77 11.39
CA LYS A 8 -6.59 12.94 12.48
C LYS A 8 -6.64 11.45 12.13
N MET A 9 -7.73 11.01 11.50
CA MET A 9 -7.88 9.62 11.08
C MET A 9 -6.88 9.26 9.98
N LEU A 10 -6.73 10.12 8.97
CA LEU A 10 -5.76 9.91 7.89
C LEU A 10 -4.33 9.86 8.42
N ASP A 11 -3.94 10.81 9.29
CA ASP A 11 -2.59 10.84 9.89
C ASP A 11 -2.29 9.54 10.65
N MET A 12 -3.26 9.05 11.44
CA MET A 12 -3.12 7.79 12.18
C MET A 12 -3.02 6.57 11.26
N LEU A 13 -3.84 6.52 10.21
CA LEU A 13 -3.82 5.40 9.26
C LEU A 13 -2.53 5.38 8.44
N THR A 14 -2.03 6.54 8.01
CA THR A 14 -0.76 6.66 7.30
C THR A 14 0.40 6.22 8.19
N GLY A 15 0.46 6.67 9.45
CA GLY A 15 1.51 6.24 10.39
C GLY A 15 1.46 4.75 10.69
N ALA A 16 0.26 4.17 10.81
CA ALA A 16 0.10 2.72 10.96
C ALA A 16 0.58 1.96 9.71
N MET A 17 0.31 2.49 8.52
CA MET A 17 0.79 1.91 7.26
C MET A 17 2.32 1.95 7.19
N GLU A 18 2.96 3.07 7.54
CA GLU A 18 4.43 3.22 7.56
C GLU A 18 5.14 2.24 8.50
N ALA A 19 4.45 1.71 9.51
CA ALA A 19 5.00 0.73 10.44
C ALA A 19 5.00 -0.72 9.90
N LEU A 20 4.36 -1.00 8.77
CA LEU A 20 4.26 -2.35 8.19
C LEU A 20 5.58 -2.79 7.53
N SER A 21 5.95 -4.04 7.76
CA SER A 21 7.11 -4.69 7.15
C SER A 21 6.71 -5.48 5.90
N LEU A 22 7.04 -4.96 4.71
CA LEU A 22 6.82 -5.62 3.43
C LEU A 22 7.98 -6.57 3.10
N GLY A 23 7.70 -7.81 2.70
CA GLY A 23 8.79 -8.72 2.33
C GLY A 23 8.39 -10.18 2.10
N ASP A 24 9.37 -11.06 2.29
CA ASP A 24 9.21 -12.50 2.11
C ASP A 24 8.24 -13.08 3.14
N PRO A 25 7.11 -13.69 2.72
CA PRO A 25 6.09 -14.20 3.63
C PRO A 25 6.57 -15.35 4.52
N TRP A 26 7.74 -15.94 4.27
CA TRP A 26 8.35 -16.94 5.17
C TRP A 26 9.00 -16.32 6.41
N ARG A 27 9.21 -15.00 6.44
CA ARG A 27 9.77 -14.32 7.62
C ARG A 27 8.64 -13.97 8.57
N ILE A 28 8.77 -14.37 9.85
CA ILE A 28 7.78 -14.07 10.89
C ILE A 28 7.56 -12.57 11.12
N SER A 29 8.54 -11.74 10.75
CA SER A 29 8.47 -10.28 10.86
C SER A 29 7.81 -9.60 9.66
N THR A 30 7.34 -10.35 8.66
CA THR A 30 6.69 -9.78 7.48
C THR A 30 5.19 -9.68 7.71
N ASP A 31 4.68 -8.46 7.61
CA ASP A 31 3.25 -8.16 7.76
C ASP A 31 2.52 -8.27 6.41
N VAL A 32 3.20 -7.90 5.30
CA VAL A 32 2.61 -7.86 3.96
C VAL A 32 3.53 -8.56 2.94
N GLY A 33 3.00 -9.62 2.34
CA GLY A 33 3.67 -10.41 1.29
C GLY A 33 3.31 -9.99 -0.14
N PRO A 34 3.82 -10.70 -1.15
CA PRO A 34 3.50 -10.43 -2.56
C PRO A 34 2.07 -10.88 -2.89
N VAL A 35 1.52 -10.32 -3.97
CA VAL A 35 0.27 -10.79 -4.56
C VAL A 35 0.46 -12.10 -5.33
N ILE A 36 -0.64 -12.77 -5.63
CA ILE A 36 -0.66 -14.14 -6.16
C ILE A 36 0.04 -14.28 -7.53
N ASP A 37 -0.23 -13.38 -8.47
CA ASP A 37 0.26 -13.45 -9.85
C ASP A 37 0.52 -12.07 -10.48
N ASP A 38 1.03 -12.10 -11.71
CA ASP A 38 1.44 -10.90 -12.45
C ASP A 38 0.22 -10.09 -12.94
N GLU A 39 -0.93 -10.74 -13.14
CA GLU A 39 -2.18 -10.08 -13.52
C GLU A 39 -2.74 -9.24 -12.35
N ALA A 40 -2.76 -9.82 -11.15
CA ALA A 40 -3.09 -9.11 -9.92
C ALA A 40 -2.11 -7.95 -9.68
N GLN A 41 -0.81 -8.18 -9.85
CA GLN A 41 0.18 -7.12 -9.66
C GLN A 41 -0.04 -5.95 -10.63
N LYS A 42 -0.26 -6.26 -11.92
CA LYS A 42 -0.47 -5.25 -12.94
C LYS A 42 -1.76 -4.47 -12.71
N SER A 43 -2.88 -5.16 -12.48
CA SER A 43 -4.19 -4.51 -12.30
C SER A 43 -4.20 -3.52 -11.13
N ILE A 44 -3.60 -3.87 -10.00
CA ILE A 44 -3.52 -2.98 -8.82
C ILE A 44 -2.56 -1.81 -9.11
N ARG A 45 -1.39 -2.05 -9.72
CA ARG A 45 -0.45 -0.97 -10.08
C ARG A 45 -1.07 0.04 -11.05
N ASP A 46 -1.79 -0.44 -12.06
CA ASP A 46 -2.46 0.41 -13.04
C ASP A 46 -3.51 1.29 -12.35
N TYR A 47 -4.32 0.70 -11.46
CA TYR A 47 -5.30 1.43 -10.65
C TYR A 47 -4.66 2.49 -9.74
N CYS A 48 -3.59 2.13 -9.01
CA CYS A 48 -2.87 3.07 -8.15
C CYS A 48 -2.25 4.23 -8.95
N THR A 49 -1.76 3.94 -10.17
CA THR A 49 -1.20 4.97 -11.07
C THR A 49 -2.29 5.95 -11.52
N ASP A 50 -3.44 5.45 -11.96
CA ASP A 50 -4.58 6.28 -12.36
C ASP A 50 -5.08 7.16 -11.19
N MET A 51 -5.24 6.57 -9.99
CA MET A 51 -5.62 7.33 -8.79
C MET A 51 -4.57 8.38 -8.40
N GLY A 52 -3.28 8.09 -8.60
CA GLY A 52 -2.19 9.05 -8.41
C GLY A 52 -2.29 10.23 -9.35
N LEU A 53 -2.53 9.99 -10.64
CA LEU A 53 -2.72 11.04 -11.65
C LEU A 53 -3.96 11.91 -11.37
N GLN A 54 -4.99 11.33 -10.75
CA GLN A 54 -6.20 12.04 -10.32
C GLN A 54 -6.03 12.78 -8.99
N GLY A 55 -4.86 12.72 -8.34
CA GLY A 55 -4.62 13.33 -7.02
C GLY A 55 -5.39 12.66 -5.88
N ARG A 56 -5.80 11.40 -6.06
CA ARG A 56 -6.59 10.61 -5.11
C ARG A 56 -5.76 9.60 -4.33
N LEU A 57 -4.45 9.53 -4.58
CA LEU A 57 -3.53 8.70 -3.81
C LEU A 57 -3.33 9.30 -2.42
N VAL A 58 -3.73 8.56 -1.38
CA VAL A 58 -3.63 9.02 0.02
C VAL A 58 -2.24 8.76 0.59
N ALA A 59 -1.74 7.54 0.44
CA ALA A 59 -0.42 7.15 0.91
C ALA A 59 0.07 5.91 0.13
N LYS A 60 1.39 5.73 0.07
CA LYS A 60 2.05 4.57 -0.55
C LYS A 60 3.37 4.29 0.15
N LEU A 61 3.73 3.01 0.26
CA LEU A 61 5.05 2.57 0.72
C LEU A 61 5.93 2.13 -0.45
N GLU A 62 7.24 2.17 -0.24
CA GLU A 62 8.19 1.57 -1.17
C GLU A 62 8.12 0.03 -1.07
N ALA A 63 7.61 -0.60 -2.12
CA ALA A 63 7.52 -2.05 -2.22
C ALA A 63 8.87 -2.67 -2.62
N PRO A 64 9.16 -3.92 -2.19
CA PRO A 64 10.32 -4.66 -2.67
C PRO A 64 10.38 -4.75 -4.21
N LYS A 65 11.58 -4.55 -4.78
CA LYS A 65 11.79 -4.56 -6.24
C LYS A 65 11.64 -5.94 -6.88
N ASN A 66 11.87 -6.99 -6.11
CA ASN A 66 11.81 -8.38 -6.56
C ASN A 66 10.53 -9.04 -6.06
N GLY A 67 9.90 -9.86 -6.90
CA GLY A 67 8.63 -10.51 -6.60
C GLY A 67 7.40 -9.68 -6.97
N ARG A 68 6.22 -10.22 -6.67
CA ARG A 68 4.94 -9.66 -7.10
C ARG A 68 4.38 -8.67 -6.06
N PHE A 69 5.13 -7.63 -5.70
CA PHE A 69 4.65 -6.60 -4.77
C PHE A 69 4.05 -5.39 -5.51
N VAL A 70 3.16 -4.65 -4.85
CA VAL A 70 2.50 -3.45 -5.39
C VAL A 70 2.76 -2.25 -4.49
#